data_AF-A0A109VB87-F1
#
_entry.id   AF-A0A109VB87-F1
#
_cell.length_a   1.000
_cell.length_b   1.000
_cell.length_c   1.000
_cell.angle_alpha   90.00
_cell.angle_beta   90.00
_cell.angle_gamma   90.00
#
_symmetry.space_group_name_H-M   'P 1'
#
loop_
_entity.id
_entity.type
_entity.pdbx_description
1 polymer ?
#
loop_
_entity_poly.entity_id
_entity_poly.type
_entity_poly.pdbx_seq_one_letter_code
_entity_poly.pdbx_strand_id
1 'polypeptide(L)'
;FVVAHFHYVMSLGSYISIIVFFVWWWPVITGVSLNKYLLQCHCIVSNVGFNLCFFPMHYFGVCGLPRRVCVYESGYAWINILCSIGSFISAFSGCFFVFILWESLVNKNVVLGYYGSSATLLNLCWAPVPY
;
A
#
# COMPACT_ATOMS: atom_id res chain seq x y z
N PHE A 1 15.38 7.96 14.35
CA PHE A 1 15.38 9.03 13.31
C PHE A 1 15.78 8.45 11.97
N VAL A 2 17.03 8.02 11.78
CA VAL A 2 17.52 7.47 10.49
C VAL A 2 16.67 6.30 9.99
N VAL A 3 16.26 5.39 10.90
CA VAL A 3 15.39 4.27 10.55
C VAL A 3 14.04 4.76 10.01
N ALA A 4 13.42 5.74 10.67
CA ALA A 4 12.16 6.34 10.24
C ALA A 4 12.33 7.00 8.85
N HIS A 5 13.32 7.87 8.68
CA HIS A 5 13.60 8.55 7.41
C HIS A 5 13.76 7.56 6.25
N PHE A 6 14.59 6.53 6.43
CA PHE A 6 14.82 5.52 5.39
C PHE A 6 13.55 4.74 5.04
N HIS A 7 12.78 4.33 6.05
CA HIS A 7 11.54 3.60 5.80
C HIS A 7 10.47 4.49 5.17
N TYR A 8 10.44 5.79 5.42
CA TYR A 8 9.52 6.70 4.72
C TYR A 8 9.81 6.77 3.23
N VAL A 9 11.07 6.93 2.83
CA VAL A 9 11.45 6.94 1.41
C VAL A 9 11.20 5.58 0.74
N MET A 10 11.45 4.49 1.46
CA MET A 10 11.21 3.14 0.95
C MET A 10 9.71 2.83 0.83
N SER A 11 8.92 3.05 1.89
CA SER A 11 7.49 2.70 1.93
C SER A 11 6.62 3.68 1.14
N LEU A 12 6.72 4.98 1.40
CA LEU A 12 5.89 5.98 0.71
C LEU A 12 6.45 6.39 -0.66
N GLY A 13 7.72 6.08 -0.95
CA GLY A 13 8.32 6.28 -2.27
C GLY A 13 8.28 5.00 -3.12
N SER A 14 9.23 4.10 -2.87
CA SER A 14 9.43 2.93 -3.75
C SER A 14 8.25 1.95 -3.75
N TYR A 15 7.68 1.62 -2.59
CA TYR A 15 6.56 0.68 -2.51
C TYR A 15 5.29 1.24 -3.17
N ILE A 16 4.91 2.49 -2.87
CA ILE A 16 3.76 3.16 -3.54
C ILE A 16 3.94 3.16 -5.06
N SER A 17 5.16 3.44 -5.54
CA SER A 17 5.47 3.45 -6.98
C SER A 17 5.23 2.09 -7.63
N ILE A 18 5.62 1.00 -6.95
CA ILE A 18 5.35 -0.37 -7.42
C ILE A 18 3.85 -0.66 -7.42
N ILE A 19 3.11 -0.27 -6.39
CA ILE A 19 1.64 -0.47 -6.34
C ILE A 19 0.95 0.29 -7.49
N VAL A 20 1.31 1.55 -7.74
CA VAL A 20 0.76 2.33 -8.85
C VAL A 20 1.11 1.70 -10.20
N PHE A 21 2.34 1.20 -10.36
CA PHE A 21 2.73 0.45 -11.55
C PHE A 21 1.79 -0.75 -11.79
N PHE A 22 1.55 -1.57 -10.76
CA PHE A 22 0.61 -2.69 -10.87
C PHE A 22 -0.80 -2.22 -11.22
N VAL A 23 -1.35 -1.23 -10.51
CA VAL A 23 -2.70 -0.72 -10.77
C VAL A 23 -2.86 -0.26 -12.22
N TRP A 24 -1.85 0.45 -12.74
CA TRP A 24 -1.88 1.02 -14.09
C TRP A 24 -1.74 -0.05 -15.18
N TRP A 25 -0.80 -0.98 -15.00
CA TRP A 25 -0.48 -1.98 -16.03
C TRP A 25 -1.31 -3.26 -15.93
N TRP A 26 -1.95 -3.53 -14.80
CA TRP A 26 -2.77 -4.73 -14.59
C TRP A 26 -3.75 -5.00 -15.73
N PRO A 27 -4.64 -4.07 -16.12
CA PRO A 27 -5.61 -4.32 -17.20
C PRO A 27 -4.97 -4.52 -18.57
N VAL A 28 -3.76 -3.98 -18.81
CA VAL A 28 -3.02 -4.19 -20.06
C VAL A 28 -2.42 -5.60 -20.10
N ILE A 29 -1.94 -6.10 -18.96
CA ILE A 29 -1.29 -7.41 -18.86
C ILE A 29 -2.31 -8.54 -18.82
N THR A 30 -3.39 -8.39 -18.04
CA THR A 30 -4.35 -9.47 -17.77
C THR A 30 -5.67 -9.33 -18.53
N GLY A 31 -5.94 -8.17 -19.14
CA GLY A 31 -7.20 -7.89 -19.82
C GLY A 31 -8.40 -7.69 -18.88
N VAL A 32 -8.19 -7.71 -17.57
CA VAL A 32 -9.24 -7.57 -16.54
C VAL A 32 -9.01 -6.33 -15.66
N SER A 33 -10.09 -5.68 -15.23
CA SER A 33 -10.01 -4.50 -14.37
C SER A 33 -9.95 -4.87 -12.88
N LEU A 34 -9.34 -3.99 -12.08
CA LEU A 34 -9.33 -4.06 -10.61
C LEU A 34 -10.54 -3.31 -10.05
N ASN A 35 -11.10 -3.81 -8.95
CA ASN A 35 -12.22 -3.14 -8.28
C ASN A 35 -11.77 -1.81 -7.63
N LYS A 36 -12.36 -0.70 -8.06
CA LYS A 36 -12.05 0.66 -7.59
C LYS A 36 -12.25 0.82 -6.09
N TYR A 37 -13.32 0.26 -5.52
CA TYR A 37 -13.63 0.40 -4.10
C TYR A 37 -12.60 -0.33 -3.23
N LEU A 38 -12.24 -1.56 -3.61
CA LEU A 38 -11.22 -2.33 -2.90
C LEU A 38 -9.85 -1.63 -2.96
N LEU A 39 -9.51 -1.04 -4.11
CA LEU A 39 -8.26 -0.30 -4.26
C LEU A 39 -8.21 0.97 -3.41
N GLN A 40 -9.33 1.71 -3.32
CA GLN A 40 -9.43 2.88 -2.43
C GLN A 40 -9.28 2.47 -0.97
N CYS A 41 -9.91 1.38 -0.55
CA CYS A 41 -9.72 0.81 0.78
C CYS A 41 -8.26 0.43 1.04
N HIS A 42 -7.60 -0.25 0.08
CA HIS A 42 -6.19 -0.61 0.19
C HIS A 42 -5.30 0.62 0.37
N CYS A 43 -5.54 1.68 -0.41
CA CYS A 43 -4.79 2.94 -0.31
C CYS A 43 -4.90 3.56 1.10
N ILE A 44 -6.10 3.58 1.68
CA ILE A 44 -6.32 4.11 3.04
C ILE A 44 -5.61 3.24 4.08
N VAL A 45 -5.80 1.91 4.03
CA VAL A 45 -5.24 0.98 5.01
C VAL A 45 -3.71 0.97 4.97
N SER A 46 -3.10 0.91 3.78
CA SER A 46 -1.63 0.98 3.63
C SER A 46 -1.06 2.28 4.16
N ASN A 47 -1.67 3.43 3.82
CA ASN A 47 -1.17 4.73 4.24
C ASN A 47 -1.30 4.92 5.76
N VAL A 48 -2.40 4.48 6.37
CA VAL A 48 -2.57 4.49 7.83
C VAL A 48 -1.55 3.58 8.50
N GLY A 49 -1.37 2.35 7.99
CA GLY A 49 -0.40 1.39 8.53
C GLY A 49 1.04 1.91 8.52
N PHE A 50 1.52 2.42 7.37
CA PHE A 50 2.89 2.93 7.26
C PHE A 50 3.13 4.15 8.16
N ASN A 51 2.20 5.10 8.20
CA ASN A 51 2.38 6.26 9.07
C ASN A 51 2.33 5.87 10.55
N LEU A 52 1.40 4.99 10.96
CA LEU A 52 1.34 4.54 12.35
C LEU A 52 2.61 3.75 12.75
N CYS A 53 3.21 3.00 11.82
CA CYS A 53 4.43 2.25 12.07
C CYS A 53 5.67 3.15 12.16
N PHE A 54 5.88 4.05 11.19
CA PHE A 54 7.16 4.75 11.02
C PHE A 54 7.16 6.16 11.58
N PHE A 55 6.01 6.84 11.67
CA PHE A 55 5.95 8.20 12.21
C PHE A 55 6.47 8.26 13.65
N PRO A 56 5.99 7.42 14.59
CA PRO A 56 6.41 7.51 15.99
C PRO A 56 7.89 7.16 16.18
N MET A 57 8.51 6.47 15.22
CA MET A 57 9.94 6.13 15.24
C MET A 57 10.87 7.36 15.08
N HIS A 58 10.34 8.50 14.65
CA HIS A 58 11.06 9.78 14.71
C HIS A 58 11.34 10.18 16.15
N TYR A 59 10.38 9.98 17.06
CA TYR A 59 10.51 10.31 18.48
C TYR A 59 11.67 9.54 19.13
N PHE A 60 11.77 8.22 18.89
CA PHE A 60 12.93 7.44 19.35
C PHE A 60 14.27 8.01 18.87
N GLY A 61 14.27 8.57 17.67
CA GLY A 61 15.43 9.26 17.13
C GLY A 61 15.83 10.52 17.88
N VAL A 62 14.84 11.34 18.20
CA VAL A 62 15.04 12.60 18.94
C VAL A 62 15.49 12.31 20.36
N CYS A 63 14.94 11.26 20.99
CA CYS A 63 15.36 10.81 22.32
C CYS A 63 16.71 10.08 22.35
N GLY A 64 17.37 9.90 21.21
CA GLY A 64 18.70 9.29 21.14
C GLY A 64 18.71 7.77 21.35
N LEU A 65 17.57 7.08 21.18
CA LEU A 65 17.52 5.62 21.28
C LEU A 65 18.45 4.99 20.22
N PRO A 66 19.44 4.17 20.62
CA PRO A 66 20.32 3.50 19.67
C PRO A 66 19.53 2.51 18.81
N ARG A 67 19.90 2.41 17.54
CA ARG A 67 19.34 1.40 16.63
C ARG A 67 19.82 0.01 17.02
N ARG A 68 19.06 -1.02 16.62
CA ARG A 68 19.44 -2.45 16.73
C ARG A 68 19.63 -2.92 18.17
N VAL A 69 18.82 -2.41 19.09
CA VAL A 69 18.72 -2.91 20.46
C VAL A 69 17.51 -3.81 20.61
N CYS A 70 17.67 -4.92 21.32
CA CYS A 70 16.58 -5.83 21.67
C CYS A 70 15.85 -5.41 22.96
N VAL A 71 16.51 -4.62 23.81
CA VAL A 71 15.97 -4.14 25.08
C VAL A 71 16.07 -2.61 25.11
N TYR A 72 15.03 -1.98 25.62
CA TYR A 72 14.92 -0.53 25.77
C TYR A 72 14.18 -0.21 27.09
N GLU A 73 14.30 1.02 27.56
CA GLU A 73 13.66 1.45 28.81
C GLU A 73 12.13 1.43 28.71
N SER A 74 11.44 1.14 29.82
CA SER A 74 9.97 1.02 29.85
C SER A 74 9.22 2.25 29.32
N GLY A 75 9.83 3.44 29.42
CA GLY A 75 9.27 4.69 28.87
C GLY A 75 9.03 4.69 27.36
N TYR A 76 9.72 3.84 26.59
CA TYR A 76 9.55 3.73 25.14
C TYR A 76 8.53 2.66 24.72
N ALA A 77 8.06 1.84 25.66
CA ALA A 77 7.21 0.69 25.36
C ALA A 77 5.89 1.08 24.69
N TRP A 78 5.24 2.15 25.15
CA TRP A 78 3.95 2.58 24.59
C TRP A 78 4.05 3.01 23.11
N ILE A 79 5.11 3.73 22.75
CA ILE A 79 5.38 4.11 21.35
C ILE A 79 5.71 2.89 20.51
N ASN A 80 6.47 1.95 21.07
CA ASN A 80 6.85 0.74 20.34
C ASN A 80 5.64 -0.17 20.09
N ILE A 81 4.70 -0.22 21.02
CA ILE A 81 3.41 -0.90 20.83
C ILE A 81 2.63 -0.23 19.70
N LEU A 82 2.56 1.10 19.64
CA LEU A 82 1.92 1.81 18.53
C LEU A 82 2.57 1.48 17.18
N CYS A 83 3.91 1.52 17.12
CA CYS A 83 4.64 1.13 15.91
C CYS A 83 4.34 -0.32 15.50
N SER A 84 4.21 -1.22 16.48
CA SER A 84 3.90 -2.64 16.25
C SER A 84 2.48 -2.83 15.72
N ILE A 85 1.50 -2.08 16.22
CA ILE A 85 0.14 -2.11 15.68
C ILE A 85 0.15 -1.62 14.22
N GLY A 86 0.88 -0.54 13.94
CA GLY A 86 1.07 -0.04 12.57
C GLY A 86 1.71 -1.08 11.64
N SER A 87 2.69 -1.83 12.13
CA SER A 87 3.35 -2.87 11.33
C SER A 87 2.39 -4.01 10.99
N PHE A 88 1.54 -4.46 11.93
CA PHE A 88 0.49 -5.45 11.65
C PHE A 88 -0.52 -4.95 10.62
N ILE A 89 -0.97 -3.70 10.71
CA ILE A 89 -1.89 -3.09 9.72
C ILE A 89 -1.22 -3.04 8.34
N SER A 90 0.06 -2.66 8.27
CA SER A 90 0.80 -2.61 7.01
C SER A 90 0.98 -3.99 6.37
N ALA A 91 1.26 -5.02 7.19
CA ALA A 91 1.36 -6.41 6.72
C ALA A 91 0.01 -6.91 6.19
N PHE A 92 -1.08 -6.61 6.91
CA PHE A 92 -2.44 -6.91 6.46
C PHE A 92 -2.74 -6.22 5.13
N SER A 93 -2.35 -4.96 4.94
CA SER A 93 -2.53 -4.26 3.66
C SER A 93 -1.82 -4.98 2.51
N GLY A 94 -0.61 -5.50 2.73
CA GLY A 94 0.11 -6.28 1.72
C GLY A 94 -0.65 -7.53 1.30
N CYS A 95 -1.17 -8.30 2.27
CA CYS A 95 -2.03 -9.45 1.99
C CYS A 95 -3.33 -9.05 1.28
N PHE A 96 -3.92 -7.93 1.69
CA PHE A 96 -5.13 -7.38 1.08
C PHE A 96 -4.91 -7.02 -0.40
N PHE A 97 -3.75 -6.48 -0.76
CA PHE A 97 -3.41 -6.23 -2.17
C PHE A 97 -3.39 -7.51 -3.00
N VAL A 98 -2.78 -8.59 -2.49
CA VAL A 98 -2.76 -9.89 -3.16
C VAL A 98 -4.19 -10.42 -3.36
N PHE A 99 -5.06 -10.23 -2.37
CA PHE A 99 -6.48 -10.56 -2.49
C PHE A 99 -7.18 -9.78 -3.62
N ILE A 100 -6.89 -8.49 -3.80
CA ILE A 100 -7.47 -7.69 -4.90
C ILE A 100 -7.03 -8.23 -6.27
N LEU A 101 -5.76 -8.63 -6.41
CA LEU A 101 -5.27 -9.23 -7.65
C LEU A 101 -5.98 -10.56 -7.94
N TRP A 102 -6.17 -11.40 -6.92
CA TRP A 102 -6.93 -12.65 -7.04
C TRP A 102 -8.40 -12.42 -7.41
N GLU A 103 -9.08 -11.50 -6.73
CA GLU A 103 -10.48 -11.13 -6.99
C GLU A 103 -10.70 -10.70 -8.44
N SER A 104 -9.78 -9.91 -8.98
CA SER A 104 -9.83 -9.46 -10.38
C SER A 104 -9.79 -10.62 -11.38
N LEU A 105 -8.97 -11.65 -11.12
CA LEU A 105 -8.85 -12.83 -11.99
C LEU A 105 -10.06 -13.77 -11.89
N VAL A 106 -10.71 -13.83 -10.72
CA VAL A 106 -11.91 -14.66 -10.51
C VAL A 106 -13.14 -14.01 -11.14
N ASN A 107 -13.35 -12.71 -10.89
CA ASN A 107 -14.49 -11.99 -11.42
C ASN A 107 -14.35 -11.74 -12.93
N LYS A 108 -13.14 -11.55 -13.45
CA LYS A 108 -12.91 -11.33 -14.90
C LYS A 108 -13.73 -10.18 -15.46
N ASN A 109 -13.66 -9.02 -14.81
CA ASN A 109 -14.25 -7.80 -15.35
C ASN A 109 -13.47 -7.39 -16.61
N VAL A 110 -13.94 -7.86 -17.78
CA VAL A 110 -13.27 -7.67 -19.07
C VAL A 110 -13.27 -6.18 -19.41
N VAL A 111 -12.12 -5.68 -19.84
CA VAL A 111 -12.02 -4.31 -20.35
C VAL A 111 -12.59 -4.25 -21.78
N LEU A 112 -13.64 -3.45 -21.99
CA LEU A 112 -14.37 -3.41 -23.27
C LEU A 112 -13.75 -2.45 -24.30
N GLY A 113 -13.02 -1.42 -23.86
CA GLY A 113 -12.41 -0.48 -24.78
C GLY A 113 -11.79 0.73 -24.09
N TYR A 114 -11.29 1.68 -24.88
CA TYR A 114 -10.67 2.90 -24.37
C TYR A 114 -11.63 4.10 -24.39
N TYR A 115 -11.71 4.89 -23.32
CA TYR A 115 -12.48 6.15 -23.27
C TYR A 115 -11.56 7.38 -23.42
N GLY A 116 -11.22 7.79 -24.63
CA GLY A 116 -10.39 8.97 -24.85
C GLY A 116 -9.89 9.12 -26.28
N SER A 117 -9.12 10.18 -26.53
CA SER A 117 -8.37 10.38 -27.77
C SER A 117 -7.51 9.14 -28.08
N SER A 118 -7.45 8.76 -29.36
CA SER A 118 -6.60 7.67 -29.88
C SER A 118 -5.10 7.84 -29.58
N ALA A 119 -4.68 9.01 -29.08
CA ALA A 119 -3.31 9.29 -28.65
C ALA A 119 -2.96 8.70 -27.28
N THR A 120 -3.94 8.44 -26.40
CA THR A 120 -3.69 7.92 -25.05
C THR A 120 -4.23 6.50 -24.92
N LEU A 121 -3.32 5.53 -25.04
CA LEU A 121 -3.52 4.08 -24.93
C LEU A 121 -4.08 3.59 -23.57
N LEU A 122 -4.48 4.46 -22.65
CA LEU A 122 -4.59 4.13 -21.23
C LEU A 122 -5.87 4.59 -20.53
N ASN A 123 -6.83 5.19 -21.25
CA ASN A 123 -8.13 5.42 -20.64
C ASN A 123 -8.99 4.17 -20.81
N LEU A 124 -9.05 3.28 -19.84
CA LEU A 124 -9.80 2.03 -19.96
C LEU A 124 -11.25 2.23 -19.49
N CYS A 125 -12.21 1.89 -20.34
CA CYS A 125 -13.63 1.79 -19.99
C CYS A 125 -13.95 0.33 -19.63
N TRP A 126 -14.39 0.09 -18.40
CA TRP A 126 -14.95 -1.20 -18.01
C TRP A 126 -16.45 -1.05 -17.74
N ALA A 127 -17.25 -1.95 -18.31
CA ALA A 127 -18.61 -2.18 -17.83
C ALA A 127 -18.54 -3.34 -16.84
N PRO A 128 -19.19 -3.26 -15.67
CA PRO A 128 -19.37 -4.43 -14.84
C PRO A 128 -20.16 -5.46 -15.66
N VAL A 129 -19.62 -6.69 -15.78
CA VAL A 129 -20.39 -7.79 -16.35
C VAL A 129 -21.45 -8.15 -15.32
N PRO A 130 -22.75 -8.11 -15.65
CA PRO A 130 -23.78 -8.54 -14.72
C PRO A 130 -23.65 -10.06 -14.54
N TYR A 131 -23.30 -10.46 -13.32
CA TYR A 131 -23.81 -11.68 -12.71
C TYR A 131 -24.55 -11.27 -11.44
#